data_AF-A0A6V7K4I2-F1
#
_entry.id   AF-A0A6V7K4I2-F1
#
_cell.length_a   1.000
_cell.length_b   1.000
_cell.length_c   1.000
_cell.angle_alpha   90.00
_cell.angle_beta   90.00
_cell.angle_gamma   90.00
#
_symmetry.space_group_name_H-M   'P 1'
#
loop_
_entity.id
_entity.type
_entity.pdbx_description
1 polymer ?
#
loop_
_entity_poly.entity_id
_entity_poly.type
_entity_poly.pdbx_seq_one_letter_code
_entity_poly.pdbx_strand_id
1 'polypeptide(L)'
;LICGSGLFFTTEPLQWKLLNYLFNADFEVPLFCTPMEYPVIDVHKWYYGLLFIQEISVGIVISMVVVYDLLFFLYSQHACGMFAALG
;
A
#
# COMPACT_ATOMS: atom_id res chain seq x y z
N LEU A 1 3.44 14.35 -0.77
CA LEU A 1 2.13 14.16 -1.46
C LEU A 1 1.90 12.72 -1.94
N ILE A 2 2.94 12.00 -2.39
CA ILE A 2 2.86 10.64 -2.98
C ILE A 2 2.34 9.58 -1.98
N CYS A 3 2.67 9.72 -0.70
CA CYS A 3 2.23 8.81 0.37
C CYS A 3 0.71 8.84 0.61
N GLY A 4 0.07 10.00 0.40
CA GLY A 4 -1.38 10.13 0.48
C GLY A 4 -2.06 9.33 -0.63
N SER A 5 -1.68 9.61 -1.89
CA SER A 5 -2.25 8.93 -3.06
C SER A 5 -2.09 7.42 -3.03
N GLY A 6 -0.95 6.89 -2.56
CA GLY A 6 -0.73 5.44 -2.46
C GLY A 6 -1.75 4.74 -1.56
N LEU A 7 -2.03 5.32 -0.37
CA LEU A 7 -3.02 4.80 0.57
C LEU A 7 -4.48 4.93 0.07
N PHE A 8 -4.76 5.94 -0.74
CA PHE A 8 -6.07 6.04 -1.42
C PHE A 8 -6.29 4.94 -2.46
N PHE A 9 -5.22 4.46 -3.12
CA PHE A 9 -5.24 3.30 -4.02
C PHE A 9 -5.17 1.94 -3.28
N THR A 10 -4.80 1.86 -2.00
CA THR A 10 -4.95 0.58 -1.28
C THR A 10 -6.37 0.39 -0.78
N THR A 11 -7.03 1.49 -0.42
CA THR A 11 -8.38 1.50 0.15
C THR A 11 -9.50 1.47 -0.88
N GLU A 12 -9.23 1.46 -2.18
CA GLU A 12 -10.26 1.36 -3.25
C GLU A 12 -11.30 0.25 -3.02
N PRO A 13 -10.97 -1.02 -2.70
CA PRO A 13 -11.99 -2.03 -2.43
C PRO A 13 -12.85 -1.70 -1.21
N LEU A 14 -12.26 -1.04 -0.20
CA LEU A 14 -12.96 -0.62 1.00
C LEU A 14 -13.90 0.57 0.70
N GLN A 15 -13.46 1.49 -0.15
CA GLN A 15 -14.27 2.61 -0.65
C GLN A 15 -15.45 2.12 -1.49
N TRP A 16 -15.23 1.19 -2.42
CA TRP A 16 -16.29 0.56 -3.21
C TRP A 16 -17.32 -0.13 -2.32
N LYS A 17 -16.88 -0.85 -1.28
CA LYS A 17 -17.78 -1.54 -0.35
C LYS A 17 -18.58 -0.58 0.54
N LEU A 18 -17.95 0.50 1.00
CA LEU A 18 -18.63 1.56 1.77
C LEU A 18 -19.67 2.29 0.90
N LEU A 19 -19.31 2.56 -0.36
CA LEU A 19 -20.20 3.17 -1.36
C LEU A 19 -21.38 2.23 -1.67
N ASN A 20 -21.13 0.94 -1.81
CA ASN A 20 -22.15 -0.07 -2.06
C ASN A 20 -23.17 -0.16 -0.91
N TYR A 21 -22.70 -0.12 0.33
CA TYR A 21 -23.54 -0.08 1.53
C TYR A 21 -24.37 1.21 1.62
N LEU A 22 -23.78 2.37 1.29
CA LEU A 22 -24.48 3.65 1.27
C LEU A 22 -25.52 3.74 0.15
N PHE A 23 -25.22 3.17 -1.03
CA PHE A 23 -26.07 3.27 -2.21
C PHE A 23 -27.03 2.07 -2.40
N ASN A 24 -26.99 1.06 -1.53
CA ASN A 24 -27.79 -0.18 -1.66
C ASN A 24 -27.70 -0.81 -3.07
N ALA A 25 -26.53 -0.74 -3.68
CA ALA A 25 -26.33 -1.34 -4.99
C ALA A 25 -25.90 -2.81 -4.83
N ASP A 26 -26.45 -3.71 -5.65
CA ASP A 26 -26.12 -5.14 -5.61
C ASP A 26 -25.00 -5.45 -6.62
N PHE A 27 -23.88 -4.71 -6.52
CA PHE A 27 -22.71 -4.99 -7.35
C PHE A 27 -21.89 -6.13 -6.72
N GLU A 28 -21.53 -7.15 -7.53
CA GLU A 28 -20.56 -8.18 -7.15
C GLU A 28 -19.16 -7.56 -7.05
N VAL A 29 -18.85 -6.96 -5.91
CA VAL A 29 -17.56 -6.32 -5.67
C VAL A 29 -16.53 -7.40 -5.31
N PRO A 30 -15.37 -7.47 -5.98
CA PRO A 30 -14.32 -8.41 -5.61
C PRO A 30 -13.87 -8.17 -4.16
N LEU A 31 -13.80 -9.25 -3.38
CA LEU A 31 -13.57 -9.19 -1.93
C LEU A 31 -12.17 -8.67 -1.58
N PHE A 32 -11.21 -8.89 -2.48
CA PHE A 32 -9.80 -8.48 -2.38
C PHE A 32 -9.35 -7.80 -3.67
N CYS A 33 -8.43 -6.83 -3.54
CA CYS A 33 -7.83 -6.12 -4.68
C CYS A 33 -6.91 -7.03 -5.53
N THR A 34 -6.36 -8.08 -4.91
CA THR A 34 -5.54 -9.10 -5.57
C THR A 34 -6.27 -10.45 -5.53
N PRO A 35 -6.24 -11.25 -6.61
CA PRO A 35 -6.77 -12.60 -6.60
C PRO A 35 -5.86 -13.49 -5.73
N MET A 36 -6.10 -13.48 -4.42
CA MET A 36 -5.44 -14.37 -3.46
C MET A 36 -6.38 -15.52 -3.12
N GLU A 37 -6.00 -16.71 -3.53
CA GLU A 37 -6.62 -17.95 -3.07
C GLU A 37 -6.00 -18.34 -1.73
N TYR A 38 -6.81 -18.39 -0.68
CA TYR A 38 -6.41 -18.87 0.64
C TYR A 38 -6.96 -20.28 0.87
N PRO A 39 -6.28 -21.35 0.41
CA PRO A 39 -6.84 -22.71 0.44
C PRO A 39 -7.01 -23.28 1.85
N VAL A 40 -6.34 -22.72 2.86
CA VAL A 40 -6.31 -23.24 4.24
C VAL A 40 -7.11 -22.37 5.22
N ILE A 41 -7.45 -21.13 4.83
CA ILE A 41 -8.06 -20.14 5.73
C ILE A 41 -9.48 -19.86 5.26
N ASP A 42 -10.43 -19.98 6.19
CA ASP A 42 -11.82 -19.63 5.94
C ASP A 42 -11.95 -18.10 5.78
N VAL A 43 -11.98 -17.68 4.51
CA VAL A 43 -11.95 -16.27 4.07
C VAL A 43 -13.10 -15.47 4.65
N HIS A 44 -14.29 -16.07 4.75
CA HIS A 44 -15.48 -15.38 5.25
C HIS A 44 -15.40 -15.07 6.74
N LYS A 45 -14.75 -15.94 7.54
CA LYS A 45 -14.64 -15.77 8.98
C LYS A 45 -13.54 -14.78 9.38
N TRP A 46 -12.44 -14.73 8.62
CA TRP A 46 -11.26 -13.93 8.94
C TRP A 46 -11.07 -12.71 8.04
N TYR A 47 -12.11 -12.34 7.29
CA TYR A 47 -12.05 -11.29 6.27
C TYR A 47 -11.39 -9.99 6.73
N TYR A 48 -11.84 -9.43 7.85
CA TYR A 48 -11.30 -8.16 8.36
C TYR A 48 -9.83 -8.25 8.80
N GLY A 49 -9.41 -9.40 9.32
CA GLY A 49 -8.02 -9.63 9.72
C GLY A 49 -7.09 -9.73 8.51
N LEU A 50 -7.52 -10.47 7.48
CA LEU A 50 -6.77 -10.59 6.22
C LEU A 50 -6.64 -9.25 5.52
N LEU A 51 -7.73 -8.47 5.47
CA LEU A 51 -7.72 -7.14 4.88
C LEU A 51 -6.73 -6.22 5.62
N PHE A 52 -6.71 -6.23 6.95
CA PHE A 52 -5.79 -5.41 7.73
C PHE A 52 -4.31 -5.78 7.48
N ILE A 53 -4.00 -7.07 7.40
CA ILE A 53 -2.64 -7.54 7.08
C ILE A 53 -2.24 -7.12 5.68
N GLN A 54 -3.16 -7.20 4.72
CA GLN A 54 -2.92 -6.79 3.34
C GLN A 54 -2.60 -5.28 3.25
N GLU A 55 -3.39 -4.43 3.90
CA GLU A 55 -3.13 -2.98 3.95
C GLU A 55 -1.76 -2.66 4.57
N ILE A 56 -1.41 -3.31 5.68
CA ILE A 56 -0.09 -3.15 6.30
C ILE A 56 1.03 -3.56 5.35
N SER A 57 0.89 -4.71 4.68
CA SER A 57 1.92 -5.21 3.77
C SER A 57 2.19 -4.24 2.62
N VAL A 58 1.15 -3.66 2.03
CA VAL A 58 1.28 -2.68 0.94
C VAL A 58 1.90 -1.39 1.47
N GLY A 59 1.49 -0.92 2.66
CA GLY A 59 2.08 0.26 3.29
C GLY A 59 3.59 0.10 3.56
N ILE A 60 4.02 -1.09 3.99
CA ILE A 60 5.44 -1.40 4.18
C ILE A 60 6.19 -1.34 2.85
N VAL A 61 5.65 -1.93 1.78
CA VAL A 61 6.30 -1.91 0.45
C VAL A 61 6.45 -0.48 -0.07
N ILE A 62 5.41 0.35 0.03
CA ILE A 62 5.48 1.76 -0.41
C ILE A 62 6.52 2.54 0.40
N SER A 63 6.53 2.37 1.73
CA SER A 63 7.51 3.07 2.58
C SER A 63 8.95 2.65 2.29
N MET A 64 9.19 1.37 1.99
CA MET A 64 10.50 0.88 1.58
C MET A 64 10.97 1.57 0.29
N VAL A 65 10.11 1.68 -0.73
CA VAL A 65 10.44 2.39 -1.98
C VAL A 65 10.86 3.83 -1.70
N VAL A 66 10.11 4.55 -0.87
CA VAL A 66 10.45 5.94 -0.48
C VAL A 66 11.80 6.01 0.24
N VAL A 67 12.10 5.06 1.13
CA VAL A 67 13.38 5.01 1.83
C VAL A 67 14.54 4.78 0.85
N TYR A 68 14.38 3.89 -0.13
CA TYR A 68 15.41 3.65 -1.15
C TYR A 68 15.69 4.90 -1.99
N ASP A 69 14.66 5.62 -2.40
CA ASP A 69 14.83 6.89 -3.15
C ASP A 69 15.59 7.92 -2.31
N LEU A 70 15.23 8.09 -1.04
CA LEU A 70 15.90 9.02 -0.14
C LEU A 70 17.37 8.64 0.11
N LEU A 71 17.65 7.34 0.29
CA LEU A 71 19.02 6.86 0.44
C LEU A 71 19.87 7.20 -0.79
N PHE A 72 19.33 6.98 -1.99
CA PHE A 72 20.03 7.32 -3.23
C PHE A 72 20.40 8.81 -3.30
N PHE A 73 19.45 9.70 -2.98
CA PHE A 73 19.74 11.14 -2.89
C PHE A 73 20.82 11.46 -1.86
N LEU A 74 20.75 10.87 -0.67
CA LEU A 74 21.67 11.15 0.41
C LEU A 74 23.10 10.69 0.08
N TYR A 75 23.25 9.52 -0.54
CA TYR A 75 24.56 9.05 -1.03
C TYR A 75 25.13 9.97 -2.11
N SER A 76 24.31 10.42 -3.05
CA SER A 76 24.75 11.34 -4.10
C SER A 76 25.26 12.66 -3.52
N GLN A 77 24.55 13.22 -2.53
CA GLN A 77 24.92 14.47 -1.88
C GLN A 77 26.17 14.31 -1.01
N HIS A 78 26.32 13.18 -0.30
CA HIS A 78 27.51 12.89 0.48
C HIS A 78 28.77 12.76 -0.39
N ALA A 79 28.66 12.08 -1.54
CA ALA A 79 29.74 12.00 -2.50
C ALA A 79 30.13 13.38 -3.03
N CYS A 80 29.16 14.20 -3.46
CA CYS A 80 29.41 15.57 -3.91
C CYS A 80 30.05 16.45 -2.81
N GLY A 81 29.60 16.30 -1.56
CA GLY A 81 30.15 17.00 -0.40
C GLY A 81 31.61 16.63 -0.11
N MET A 82 31.97 15.34 -0.20
CA MET A 82 33.36 14.91 -0.08
C MET A 82 34.25 15.47 -1.19
N PHE A 83 33.78 15.49 -2.43
CA PHE A 83 34.52 16.12 -3.54
C PHE A 83 34.70 17.62 -3.34
N ALA A 84 33.68 18.33 -2.85
CA ALA A 84 33.79 19.76 -2.55
C ALA A 84 34.75 20.06 -1.40
N ALA A 85 34.84 19.18 -0.39
CA ALA A 85 35.72 19.35 0.76
C ALA A 85 37.19 19.01 0.46
N LEU A 86 37.44 18.13 -0.51
CA LEU A 86 38.79 17.72 -0.94
C LEU A 86 39.36 18.60 -2.08
N GLY A 87 38.57 19.55 -2.59
CA GLY A 87 38.96 20.51 -3.65
C GLY A 87 40.09 21.44 -3.25
#